data_AF-K0R954-F1
#
_entry.id   AF-K0R954-F1
#
_cell.length_a   1.000
_cell.length_b   1.000
_cell.length_c   1.000
_cell.angle_alpha   90.00
_cell.angle_beta   90.00
_cell.angle_gamma   90.00
#
_symmetry.space_group_name_H-M   'P 1'
#
loop_
_entity.id
_entity.type
_entity.pdbx_description
1 polymer ?
#
loop_
_entity_poly.entity_id
_entity_poly.type
_entity_poly.pdbx_seq_one_letter_code
_entity_poly.pdbx_strand_id
1 'polypeptide(L)'
;MGYRYYYGDGVEQDEAKGIRCWESAAVQGDAKSRHSLGHLESINGNNDRAVRHFLISAKMGVKESLDEIKAMFANGHATKAQYLEGLMGYQDAVEEMKSPQRDEAAKFGI
;
A
#
# COMPACT_ATOMS: atom_id res chain seq x y z
N MET A 1 45.95 -5.07 4.83
CA MET A 1 45.13 -6.20 4.31
C MET A 1 43.98 -6.44 5.25
N GLY A 2 42.75 -6.41 4.73
CA GLY A 2 41.54 -6.66 5.51
C GLY A 2 40.25 -6.41 4.73
N TYR A 3 40.21 -6.79 3.45
CA TYR A 3 38.95 -6.92 2.70
C TYR A 3 38.19 -8.12 3.28
N ARG A 4 37.15 -7.90 4.09
CA ARG A 4 36.32 -9.01 4.55
C ARG A 4 34.87 -8.59 4.88
N TYR A 5 33.96 -9.08 4.04
CA TYR A 5 32.50 -9.22 4.17
C TYR A 5 31.66 -7.93 4.23
N TYR A 6 31.55 -7.33 3.05
CA TYR A 6 30.39 -6.56 2.60
C TYR A 6 29.39 -7.56 1.97
N TYR A 7 28.08 -7.35 2.15
CA TYR A 7 26.92 -8.05 1.53
C TYR A 7 26.40 -9.32 2.23
N GLY A 8 25.42 -9.17 3.12
CA GLY A 8 24.61 -10.27 3.66
C GLY A 8 23.88 -9.88 4.94
N ASP A 9 24.56 -10.00 6.08
CA ASP A 9 23.95 -9.91 7.41
C ASP A 9 23.32 -8.56 7.78
N GLY A 10 23.95 -7.44 7.43
CA GLY A 10 23.42 -6.12 7.80
C GLY A 10 22.18 -5.71 6.98
N VAL A 11 22.13 -6.13 5.72
CA VAL A 11 21.06 -5.76 4.78
C VAL A 11 19.78 -6.53 5.10
N GLU A 12 19.88 -7.80 5.48
CA GLU A 12 18.72 -8.62 5.86
C GLU A 12 18.11 -8.13 7.19
N GLN A 13 18.95 -7.65 8.11
CA GLN A 13 18.51 -7.11 9.39
C GLN A 13 17.86 -5.72 9.25
N ASP A 14 18.37 -4.86 8.39
CA ASP A 14 17.76 -3.55 8.08
C ASP A 14 16.52 -3.70 7.20
N GLU A 15 16.53 -4.68 6.30
CA GLU A 15 15.44 -5.47 5.75
C GLU A 15 14.21 -5.53 6.68
N ALA A 16 14.34 -6.42 7.66
CA ALA A 16 13.29 -6.75 8.61
C ALA A 16 12.88 -5.58 9.50
N LYS A 17 13.79 -4.65 9.83
CA LYS A 17 13.45 -3.43 10.58
C LYS A 17 12.58 -2.50 9.73
N GLY A 18 12.91 -2.31 8.44
CA GLY A 18 12.14 -1.50 7.51
C GLY A 18 10.72 -2.04 7.32
N ILE A 19 10.59 -3.36 7.17
CA ILE A 19 9.29 -4.03 7.07
C ILE A 19 8.45 -3.78 8.32
N ARG A 20 9.02 -3.96 9.52
CA ARG A 20 8.31 -3.69 10.78
C ARG A 20 7.87 -2.24 10.92
N CYS A 21 8.68 -1.29 10.45
CA CYS A 21 8.31 0.12 10.40
C CYS A 21 7.11 0.35 9.48
N TRP A 22 7.11 -0.25 8.27
CA TRP A 22 5.97 -0.15 7.36
C TRP A 22 4.72 -0.85 7.90
N GLU A 23 4.85 -1.99 8.57
CA GLU A 23 3.72 -2.66 9.24
C GLU A 23 3.11 -1.76 10.31
N SER A 24 3.94 -1.17 11.17
CA SER A 24 3.50 -0.26 12.21
C SER A 24 2.82 0.99 11.64
N ALA A 25 3.39 1.58 10.59
CA ALA A 25 2.79 2.74 9.90
C ALA A 25 1.50 2.38 9.18
N ALA A 26 1.41 1.21 8.54
CA ALA A 26 0.20 0.72 7.89
C ALA A 26 -0.93 0.45 8.90
N VAL A 27 -0.60 -0.02 10.12
CA VAL A 27 -1.57 -0.15 11.23
C VAL A 27 -2.07 1.22 11.70
N GLN A 28 -1.21 2.24 11.68
CA GLN A 28 -1.58 3.62 11.99
C GLN A 28 -2.36 4.32 10.87
N GLY A 29 -2.57 3.65 9.73
CA GLY A 29 -3.30 4.21 8.59
C GLY A 29 -2.42 4.97 7.60
N ASP A 30 -1.12 4.72 7.55
CA ASP A 30 -0.30 5.24 6.46
C ASP A 30 -0.50 4.42 5.18
N ALA A 31 -1.17 5.03 4.20
CA ALA A 31 -1.50 4.37 2.95
C ALA A 31 -0.23 4.06 2.12
N LYS A 32 0.80 4.90 2.19
CA LYS A 32 2.07 4.69 1.47
C LYS A 32 2.82 3.48 1.99
N SER A 33 2.94 3.32 3.31
CA SER A 33 3.54 2.13 3.91
C SER A 33 2.77 0.87 3.53
N ARG A 34 1.43 0.96 3.43
CA ARG A 34 0.61 -0.17 3.00
C ARG A 34 0.82 -0.54 1.53
N HIS A 35 1.03 0.45 0.67
CA HIS A 35 1.47 0.23 -0.72
C HIS A 35 2.86 -0.44 -0.78
N SER A 36 3.83 0.02 0.02
CA SER A 36 5.16 -0.60 0.08
C SER A 36 5.12 -2.06 0.53
N LEU A 37 4.27 -2.41 1.50
CA LEU A 37 4.02 -3.81 1.89
C LEU A 37 3.42 -4.63 0.75
N GLY A 38 2.54 -4.04 -0.07
CA GLY A 38 2.00 -4.70 -1.25
C GLY A 38 3.08 -5.05 -2.27
N HIS A 39 4.00 -4.12 -2.54
CA HIS A 39 5.16 -4.37 -3.40
C HIS A 39 6.04 -5.48 -2.85
N LEU A 40 6.33 -5.46 -1.55
CA LEU A 40 7.14 -6.49 -0.91
C LEU A 40 6.49 -7.88 -1.06
N GLU A 41 5.20 -8.00 -0.77
CA GLU A 41 4.48 -9.28 -0.94
C GLU A 41 4.46 -9.72 -2.41
N SER A 42 4.37 -8.79 -3.37
CA SER A 42 4.44 -9.08 -4.80
C SER A 42 5.81 -9.63 -5.21
N ILE A 43 6.90 -9.02 -4.73
CA ILE A 43 8.28 -9.47 -4.96
C ILE A 43 8.51 -10.86 -4.36
N ASN A 44 7.93 -11.13 -3.19
CA ASN A 44 7.98 -12.43 -2.53
C ASN A 44 7.08 -13.50 -3.20
N GLY A 45 6.35 -13.15 -4.27
CA GLY A 45 5.44 -14.04 -4.98
C GLY A 45 4.10 -14.26 -4.28
N ASN A 46 3.84 -13.57 -3.17
CA ASN A 46 2.61 -13.64 -2.39
C ASN A 46 1.53 -12.72 -2.99
N ASN A 47 1.15 -12.99 -4.23
CA ASN A 47 0.22 -12.15 -4.99
C ASN A 47 -1.11 -11.89 -4.26
N ASP A 48 -1.69 -12.91 -3.60
CA ASP A 48 -2.93 -12.74 -2.82
C ASP A 48 -2.79 -11.72 -1.69
N ARG A 49 -1.62 -11.68 -1.03
CA ARG A 49 -1.36 -10.74 0.06
C ARG A 49 -1.06 -9.35 -0.51
N ALA A 50 -0.30 -9.29 -1.60
CA ALA A 50 -0.02 -8.04 -2.32
C ALA A 50 -1.32 -7.33 -2.73
N VAL A 51 -2.26 -8.03 -3.37
CA VAL A 51 -3.55 -7.46 -3.77
C VAL A 51 -4.33 -6.91 -2.57
N ARG A 52 -4.31 -7.59 -1.42
CA ARG A 52 -4.97 -7.08 -0.19
C ARG A 52 -4.34 -5.80 0.32
N HIS A 53 -3.01 -5.73 0.34
CA HIS A 53 -2.29 -4.51 0.76
C HIS A 53 -2.61 -3.33 -0.17
N PHE A 54 -2.58 -3.57 -1.49
CA PHE A 54 -2.94 -2.56 -2.47
C PHE A 54 -4.41 -2.15 -2.39
N LEU A 55 -5.34 -3.07 -2.14
CA LEU A 55 -6.77 -2.78 -1.99
C LEU A 55 -7.02 -1.80 -0.84
N ILE A 56 -6.38 -2.04 0.31
CA ILE A 56 -6.54 -1.16 1.46
C ILE A 56 -5.93 0.21 1.15
N SER A 57 -4.75 0.25 0.55
CA SER A 57 -4.11 1.52 0.15
C SER A 57 -4.94 2.31 -0.89
N ALA A 58 -5.52 1.63 -1.88
CA ALA A 58 -6.40 2.25 -2.87
C ALA A 58 -7.67 2.84 -2.22
N LYS A 59 -8.27 2.12 -1.25
CA LYS A 59 -9.39 2.60 -0.40
C LYS A 59 -9.05 3.81 0.47
N MET A 60 -7.77 4.13 0.62
CA MET A 60 -7.31 5.33 1.31
C MET A 60 -6.97 6.47 0.35
N GLY A 61 -7.24 6.30 -0.95
CA GLY A 61 -7.02 7.33 -1.97
C GLY A 61 -5.66 7.26 -2.65
N VAL A 62 -4.90 6.16 -2.53
CA VAL A 62 -3.61 6.01 -3.22
C VAL A 62 -3.83 5.44 -4.62
N LYS A 63 -3.73 6.30 -5.63
CA LYS A 63 -3.89 5.91 -7.04
C LYS A 63 -2.86 4.88 -7.50
N GLU A 64 -1.61 5.00 -7.05
CA GLU A 64 -0.53 4.07 -7.42
C GLU A 64 -0.90 2.62 -7.07
N SER A 65 -1.57 2.40 -5.94
CA SER A 65 -2.02 1.07 -5.55
C SER A 65 -3.14 0.52 -6.42
N LEU A 66 -4.01 1.39 -6.96
CA LEU A 66 -5.03 1.00 -7.93
C LEU A 66 -4.39 0.58 -9.27
N ASP A 67 -3.37 1.32 -9.72
CA ASP A 67 -2.61 0.99 -10.92
C ASP A 67 -1.88 -0.36 -10.77
N GLU A 68 -1.33 -0.66 -9.58
CA GLU A 68 -0.76 -1.98 -9.28
C GLU A 68 -1.79 -3.10 -9.33
N ILE A 69 -2.99 -2.93 -8.74
CA ILE A 69 -4.05 -3.95 -8.82
C ILE A 69 -4.46 -4.18 -10.28
N LYS A 70 -4.50 -3.13 -11.11
CA LYS A 70 -4.77 -3.23 -12.54
C LYS A 70 -3.69 -4.03 -13.27
N ALA A 71 -2.42 -3.79 -12.96
CA ALA A 71 -1.31 -4.56 -13.51
C ALA A 71 -1.39 -6.04 -13.07
N MET A 72 -1.67 -6.29 -11.79
CA MET A 72 -1.87 -7.65 -11.27
C MET A 72 -3.05 -8.36 -11.93
N PHE A 73 -4.14 -7.66 -12.23
CA PHE A 73 -5.28 -8.21 -12.98
C PHE A 73 -4.88 -8.56 -14.42
N ALA A 74 -4.15 -7.68 -15.10
CA ALA A 74 -3.66 -7.92 -16.47
C ALA A 74 -2.71 -9.13 -16.54
N ASN A 75 -1.92 -9.35 -15.49
CA ASN A 75 -1.02 -10.50 -15.34
C ASN A 75 -1.72 -11.77 -14.82
N GLY A 76 -3.01 -11.72 -14.50
CA GLY A 76 -3.78 -12.86 -13.98
C GLY A 76 -3.55 -13.17 -12.49
N HIS A 77 -2.85 -12.31 -11.77
CA HIS A 77 -2.60 -12.42 -10.33
C HIS A 77 -3.73 -11.84 -9.46
N ALA A 78 -4.57 -10.98 -10.03
CA ALA A 78 -5.77 -10.46 -9.38
C ALA A 78 -7.03 -10.83 -10.19
N THR A 79 -8.15 -10.92 -9.50
CA THR A 79 -9.46 -11.16 -10.11
C THR A 79 -10.12 -9.86 -10.55
N LYS A 80 -11.08 -9.95 -11.48
CA LYS A 80 -11.88 -8.79 -11.89
C LYS A 80 -12.62 -8.15 -10.71
N ALA A 81 -13.09 -8.97 -9.76
CA ALA A 81 -13.75 -8.49 -8.55
C ALA A 81 -12.81 -7.62 -7.69
N GLN A 82 -11.57 -8.08 -7.47
CA GLN A 82 -10.58 -7.31 -6.72
C GLN A 82 -10.22 -5.99 -7.42
N TYR A 83 -10.07 -6.00 -8.75
CA TYR A 83 -9.84 -4.75 -9.49
C TYR A 83 -10.99 -3.75 -9.33
N LEU A 84 -12.24 -4.21 -9.48
CA LEU A 84 -13.41 -3.36 -9.29
C LEU A 84 -13.53 -2.84 -7.85
N GLU A 85 -13.21 -3.67 -6.86
CA GLU A 85 -13.20 -3.27 -5.45
C GLU A 85 -12.18 -2.16 -5.18
N GLY A 86 -10.97 -2.26 -5.74
CA GLY A 86 -9.95 -1.23 -5.63
C GLY A 86 -10.38 0.08 -6.30
N LEU A 87 -10.99 -0.02 -7.48
CA LEU A 87 -11.50 1.13 -8.23
C LEU A 87 -12.61 1.86 -7.47
N MET A 88 -13.60 1.12 -6.95
CA MET A 88 -14.68 1.68 -6.14
C MET A 88 -14.14 2.31 -4.86
N GLY A 89 -13.26 1.60 -4.15
CA GLY A 89 -12.65 2.10 -2.92
C GLY A 89 -11.86 3.40 -3.11
N TYR A 90 -11.11 3.52 -4.20
CA TYR A 90 -10.41 4.75 -4.54
C TYR A 90 -11.39 5.89 -4.88
N GLN A 91 -12.46 5.58 -5.63
CA GLN A 91 -13.47 6.58 -5.97
C GLN A 91 -14.17 7.09 -4.71
N ASP A 92 -14.57 6.20 -3.79
CA ASP A 92 -15.16 6.56 -2.50
C ASP A 92 -14.21 7.45 -1.69
N ALA A 93 -12.92 7.09 -1.61
CA ALA A 93 -11.93 7.90 -0.92
C ALA A 93 -11.79 9.32 -1.52
N VAL A 94 -11.81 9.44 -2.85
CA VAL A 94 -11.74 10.72 -3.55
C VAL A 94 -13.00 11.55 -3.32
N GLU A 95 -14.18 10.93 -3.33
CA GLU A 95 -15.45 11.63 -3.11
C GLU A 95 -15.63 12.05 -1.64
N GLU A 96 -15.17 11.25 -0.68
CA GLU A 96 -15.10 11.62 0.74
C GLU A 96 -14.17 12.82 0.97
N MET A 97 -13.04 12.90 0.26
CA MET A 97 -12.18 14.08 0.32
C MET A 97 -12.83 15.36 -0.25
N LYS A 98 -13.74 15.23 -1.22
CA LYS A 98 -14.46 16.34 -1.85
C LYS A 98 -15.78 16.68 -1.15
N SER A 99 -16.26 15.83 -0.24
CA SER A 99 -17.56 16.00 0.38
C SER A 99 -17.58 17.24 1.30
N PRO A 100 -18.60 18.11 1.22
CA PRO A 100 -18.67 19.38 1.96
C PRO A 100 -18.65 19.23 3.49
N GLN A 101 -18.86 18.02 4.01
CA GLN A 101 -18.78 17.69 5.44
C GLN A 101 -17.35 17.83 5.99
N ARG A 102 -16.30 17.66 5.16
CA ARG A 102 -14.91 17.99 5.54
C ARG A 102 -14.65 19.50 5.51
N ASP A 103 -15.29 20.22 4.60
CA ASP A 103 -15.21 21.69 4.50
C ASP A 103 -15.88 22.38 5.70
N GLU A 104 -16.95 21.79 6.24
CA GLU A 104 -17.57 22.23 7.50
C GLU A 104 -16.70 21.93 8.72
N ALA A 105 -16.06 20.76 8.81
CA ALA A 105 -15.14 20.44 9.91
C ALA A 105 -13.92 21.38 9.95
N ALA A 106 -13.44 21.85 8.80
CA ALA A 106 -12.36 22.84 8.72
C ALA A 106 -12.81 24.27 9.07
N LYS A 107 -14.11 24.60 8.94
CA LYS A 107 -14.68 25.92 9.32
C LYS A 107 -15.01 26.04 10.81
N PHE A 108 -15.12 24.93 11.53
CA PHE A 108 -15.41 24.90 12.97
C PHE A 108 -14.21 24.47 13.85
N GLY A 109 -12.99 24.46 13.30
CA GLY A 109 -11.76 24.40 14.08
C GLY A 109 -11.52 25.73 14.82
N ILE A 110 -11.61 25.67 16.15
CA ILE A 110 -11.54 26.74 17.18
C ILE A 110 -10.40 27.73 16.97
#